data_AF-A0A7Y9RTY2-F1
#
_entry.id   AF-A0A7Y9RTY2-F1
#
_cell.length_a   1.000
_cell.length_b   1.000
_cell.length_c   1.000
_cell.angle_alpha   90.00
_cell.angle_beta   90.00
_cell.angle_gamma   90.00
#
_symmetry.space_group_name_H-M   'P 1'
#
loop_
_entity.id
_entity.type
_entity.pdbx_description
1 polymer ?
#
loop_
_entity_poly.entity_id
_entity_poly.type
_entity_poly.pdbx_seq_one_letter_code
_entity_poly.pdbx_strand_id
1 'polypeptide(L)'
;MGAGHGHLLHYHGHSPVHRAPAHLKLLALVVFALVVVATPRSAWPAYAAYAVGLLAVVALSRVPLGYLARRMVVEVPFAVFAVLMPFVATGPRTEVLGVAVSQPGLDAGLALLVKGSLGVLASLTLAATTEATDVLRGLRRLRVPELVVQIAGFMVRYLEVVTGEMGRMLTAMRSRGCDPRSPRHWPTLARSLGALFVRSYERGERVHLAMVSRGYTGTLPTGLDPRSRVGEGRAPGARVA
;
A
#
# COMPACT_ATOMS: atom_id res chain seq x y z
N MET A 1 6.23 -24.15 -9.56
CA MET A 1 6.65 -22.79 -9.98
C MET A 1 6.08 -21.80 -8.98
N GLY A 2 6.95 -21.18 -8.18
CA GLY A 2 6.61 -20.42 -6.98
C GLY A 2 5.70 -19.24 -7.28
N ALA A 3 4.69 -19.04 -6.43
CA ALA A 3 3.94 -17.80 -6.39
C ALA A 3 4.94 -16.65 -6.18
N GLY A 4 4.96 -15.71 -7.12
CA GLY A 4 5.86 -14.55 -7.08
C GLY A 4 5.69 -13.81 -5.77
N HIS A 5 6.80 -13.62 -5.08
CA HIS A 5 6.95 -12.93 -3.80
C HIS A 5 6.15 -11.62 -3.75
N GLY A 6 5.54 -11.34 -2.61
CA GLY A 6 4.70 -10.17 -2.32
C GLY A 6 5.43 -8.82 -2.28
N HIS A 7 6.46 -8.61 -3.12
CA HIS A 7 7.15 -7.33 -3.32
C HIS A 7 6.60 -6.57 -4.54
N LEU A 8 5.34 -6.79 -4.93
CA LEU A 8 4.78 -6.27 -6.19
C LEU A 8 4.84 -4.75 -6.34
N LEU A 9 5.08 -4.00 -5.26
CA LEU A 9 5.24 -2.54 -5.29
C LEU A 9 6.65 -2.06 -4.92
N HIS A 10 7.40 -2.82 -4.10
CA HIS A 10 8.70 -2.41 -3.59
C HIS A 10 9.79 -2.49 -4.66
N TYR A 11 10.45 -1.37 -4.91
CA TYR A 11 11.60 -1.30 -5.80
C TYR A 11 12.88 -1.52 -4.98
N HIS A 12 13.63 -2.57 -5.33
CA HIS A 12 14.86 -2.90 -4.62
C HIS A 12 15.94 -1.90 -5.04
N GLY A 13 16.24 -0.95 -4.15
CA GLY A 13 17.23 0.09 -4.39
C GLY A 13 17.93 0.54 -3.11
N HIS A 14 19.14 1.06 -3.28
CA HIS A 14 19.88 1.70 -2.19
C HIS A 14 19.89 3.21 -2.43
N SER A 15 19.13 3.94 -1.62
CA SER A 15 19.13 5.40 -1.61
C SER A 15 18.86 5.93 -0.20
N PRO A 16 19.19 7.20 0.11
CA PRO A 16 18.92 7.76 1.43
C PRO A 16 17.42 7.73 1.78
N VAL A 17 16.54 7.85 0.78
CA VAL A 17 15.10 7.67 0.96
C VAL A 17 14.79 6.23 1.38
N HIS A 18 15.41 5.20 0.80
CA HIS A 18 15.20 3.81 1.24
C HIS A 18 15.64 3.59 2.70
N ARG A 19 16.73 4.23 3.13
CA ARG A 19 17.29 4.08 4.49
C ARG A 19 16.53 4.87 5.56
N ALA A 20 15.72 5.84 5.17
CA ALA A 20 14.97 6.66 6.11
C ALA A 20 13.95 5.81 6.91
N PRO A 21 13.72 6.11 8.20
CA PRO A 21 12.80 5.35 9.02
C PRO A 21 11.35 5.40 8.49
N ALA A 22 10.69 4.24 8.41
CA ALA A 22 9.34 4.13 7.85
C ALA A 22 8.30 5.00 8.58
N HIS A 23 8.40 5.15 9.91
CA HIS A 23 7.49 6.01 10.68
C HIS A 23 7.53 7.48 10.25
N LEU A 24 8.72 8.01 9.93
CA LEU A 24 8.85 9.39 9.44
C LEU A 24 8.29 9.53 8.03
N LYS A 25 8.50 8.54 7.16
CA LYS A 25 7.92 8.57 5.81
C LYS A 25 6.39 8.50 5.84
N LEU A 26 5.82 7.66 6.71
CA LEU A 26 4.37 7.56 6.90
C LEU A 26 3.80 8.87 7.41
N LEU A 27 4.41 9.46 8.45
CA LEU A 27 4.00 10.75 8.97
C LEU A 27 4.11 11.85 7.90
N ALA A 28 5.23 11.89 7.17
CA ALA A 28 5.45 12.84 6.08
C ALA A 28 4.41 12.69 4.97
N LEU A 29 4.04 11.45 4.59
CA LEU A 29 2.99 11.20 3.61
C LEU A 29 1.63 11.73 4.09
N VAL A 30 1.25 11.43 5.33
CA VAL A 30 -0.02 11.89 5.91
C VAL A 30 -0.06 13.40 6.00
N VAL A 31 1.00 14.03 6.52
CA VAL A 31 1.11 15.48 6.62
C VAL A 31 1.10 16.13 5.24
N PHE A 32 1.83 15.58 4.28
CA PHE A 32 1.85 16.07 2.89
C PHE A 32 0.44 16.00 2.27
N ALA A 33 -0.26 14.86 2.42
CA ALA A 33 -1.62 14.71 1.92
C ALA A 33 -2.58 15.73 2.56
N LEU A 34 -2.50 15.93 3.87
CA LEU A 34 -3.31 16.93 4.58
C LEU A 34 -3.01 18.35 4.10
N VAL A 35 -1.75 18.71 3.92
CA VAL A 35 -1.33 20.03 3.40
C VAL A 35 -1.86 20.25 1.98
N VAL A 36 -1.69 19.27 1.09
CA VAL A 36 -2.17 19.34 -0.29
C VAL A 36 -3.70 19.48 -0.34
N VAL A 37 -4.43 18.74 0.49
CA VAL A 37 -5.90 18.80 0.55
C VAL A 37 -6.38 20.12 1.15
N ALA A 38 -5.76 20.59 2.23
CA ALA A 38 -6.12 21.84 2.91
C ALA A 38 -5.77 23.10 2.11
N THR A 39 -4.80 23.01 1.17
CA THR A 39 -4.39 24.15 0.34
C THR A 39 -5.58 24.62 -0.52
N PRO A 40 -5.88 25.95 -0.56
CA PRO A 40 -6.92 26.50 -1.41
C PRO A 40 -6.70 26.17 -2.89
N ARG A 41 -7.79 26.03 -3.65
CA ARG A 41 -7.72 25.74 -5.10
C ARG A 41 -7.02 26.82 -5.94
N SER A 42 -7.00 28.06 -5.46
CA SER A 42 -6.39 29.21 -6.15
C SER A 42 -4.87 29.33 -5.97
N ALA A 43 -4.29 28.58 -5.04
CA ALA A 43 -2.87 28.69 -4.68
C ALA A 43 -1.97 27.87 -5.63
N TRP A 44 -2.02 28.15 -6.94
CA TRP A 44 -1.20 27.49 -7.96
C TRP A 44 0.31 27.45 -7.66
N PRO A 45 0.94 28.53 -7.14
CA PRO A 45 2.36 28.49 -6.78
C PRO A 45 2.69 27.47 -5.70
N ALA A 46 1.76 27.23 -4.75
CA ALA A 46 1.96 26.24 -3.69
C ALA A 46 1.98 24.81 -4.26
N TYR A 47 1.07 24.48 -5.18
CA TYR A 47 1.09 23.17 -5.83
C TYR A 47 2.36 22.94 -6.67
N ALA A 48 2.85 23.99 -7.35
CA ALA A 48 4.12 23.91 -8.07
C ALA A 48 5.28 23.62 -7.10
N ALA A 49 5.34 24.30 -5.95
CA ALA A 49 6.34 24.03 -4.93
C ALA A 49 6.25 22.59 -4.38
N TYR A 50 5.03 22.08 -4.13
CA TYR A 50 4.82 20.70 -3.68
C TYR A 50 5.25 19.69 -4.74
N ALA A 51 4.95 19.94 -6.02
CA ALA A 51 5.36 19.10 -7.13
C ALA A 51 6.89 19.04 -7.24
N VAL A 52 7.57 20.18 -7.18
CA VAL A 52 9.04 20.25 -7.21
C VAL A 52 9.65 19.51 -6.03
N GLY A 53 9.14 19.73 -4.81
CA GLY A 53 9.61 19.03 -3.62
C GLY A 53 9.43 17.52 -3.72
N LEU A 54 8.28 17.07 -4.21
CA LEU A 54 7.98 15.65 -4.39
C LEU A 54 8.86 15.03 -5.48
N LEU A 55 9.06 15.71 -6.61
CA LEU A 55 9.96 15.27 -7.68
C LEU A 55 11.42 15.19 -7.20
N ALA A 56 11.86 16.10 -6.34
CA ALA A 56 13.17 16.02 -5.72
C ALA A 56 13.31 14.78 -4.83
N VAL A 57 12.28 14.43 -4.04
CA VAL A 57 12.25 13.19 -3.25
C VAL A 57 12.27 11.96 -4.16
N VAL A 58 11.50 11.95 -5.26
CA VAL A 58 11.51 10.87 -6.26
C VAL A 58 12.90 10.73 -6.89
N ALA A 59 13.53 11.83 -7.29
CA ALA A 59 14.88 11.81 -7.85
C ALA A 59 15.90 11.26 -6.83
N LEU A 60 15.81 11.72 -5.58
CA LEU A 60 16.67 11.23 -4.49
C LEU A 60 16.41 9.76 -4.14
N SER A 61 15.19 9.27 -4.38
CA SER A 61 14.84 7.87 -4.18
C SER A 61 15.55 6.94 -5.17
N ARG A 62 16.02 7.46 -6.32
CA ARG A 62 16.59 6.71 -7.45
C ARG A 62 15.63 5.70 -8.09
N VAL A 63 14.33 5.81 -7.81
CA VAL A 63 13.32 4.98 -8.48
C VAL A 63 13.07 5.57 -9.88
N PRO A 64 13.15 4.76 -10.96
CA PRO A 64 12.97 5.28 -12.31
C PRO A 64 11.57 5.86 -12.49
N LEU A 65 11.45 7.08 -13.01
CA LEU A 65 10.16 7.76 -13.24
C LEU A 65 9.23 6.92 -14.12
N GLY A 66 9.75 6.15 -15.09
CA GLY A 66 8.95 5.23 -15.89
C GLY A 66 8.29 4.11 -15.10
N TYR A 67 8.86 3.68 -13.97
CA TYR A 67 8.25 2.71 -13.06
C TYR A 67 7.04 3.31 -12.33
N LEU A 68 7.15 4.56 -11.86
CA LEU A 68 6.04 5.27 -11.22
C LEU A 68 4.96 5.63 -12.25
N ALA A 69 5.35 6.15 -13.42
CA ALA A 69 4.43 6.57 -14.48
C ALA A 69 3.51 5.44 -14.96
N ARG A 70 4.05 4.22 -15.16
CA ARG A 70 3.24 3.05 -15.50
C ARG A 70 2.21 2.68 -14.43
N ARG A 71 2.46 3.03 -13.17
CA ARG A 71 1.56 2.76 -12.04
C ARG A 71 0.62 3.91 -11.73
N MET A 72 0.86 5.10 -12.30
CA MET A 72 -0.10 6.21 -12.25
C MET A 72 -1.40 5.88 -12.99
N VAL A 73 -1.48 4.75 -13.72
CA VAL A 73 -2.74 4.20 -14.24
C VAL A 73 -3.80 4.01 -13.13
N VAL A 74 -3.40 3.82 -11.87
CA VAL A 74 -4.33 3.78 -10.73
C VAL A 74 -5.11 5.11 -10.56
N GLU A 75 -4.59 6.22 -11.06
CA GLU A 75 -5.24 7.54 -11.02
C GLU A 75 -6.31 7.72 -12.10
N VAL A 76 -6.37 6.86 -13.13
CA VAL A 76 -7.28 7.04 -14.29
C VAL A 76 -8.72 7.33 -13.90
N PRO A 77 -9.35 6.64 -12.92
CA PRO A 77 -10.70 6.97 -12.49
C PRO A 77 -10.83 8.43 -12.00
N PHE A 78 -9.87 8.91 -11.19
CA PHE A 78 -9.84 10.30 -10.70
C PHE A 78 -9.67 11.29 -11.85
N ALA A 79 -8.79 10.97 -12.80
CA ALA A 79 -8.58 11.81 -13.97
C ALA A 79 -9.85 11.93 -14.83
N VAL A 80 -10.56 10.81 -15.03
CA VAL A 80 -11.85 10.79 -15.73
C VAL A 80 -12.87 11.67 -15.01
N PHE A 81 -13.03 11.55 -13.69
CA PHE A 81 -13.93 12.41 -12.92
C PHE A 81 -13.58 13.89 -13.01
N ALA A 82 -12.29 14.21 -12.96
CA ALA A 82 -11.84 15.58 -13.05
C ALA A 82 -12.05 16.21 -14.43
N VAL A 83 -11.94 15.42 -15.51
CA VAL A 83 -12.26 15.86 -16.87
C VAL A 83 -13.78 15.99 -17.07
N LEU A 84 -14.60 15.22 -16.36
CA LEU A 84 -16.07 15.29 -16.40
C LEU A 84 -16.65 16.47 -15.61
N MET A 85 -16.02 16.86 -14.50
CA MET A 85 -16.44 17.98 -13.62
C MET A 85 -16.84 19.27 -14.38
N PRO A 86 -16.04 19.77 -15.34
CA PRO A 86 -16.38 20.96 -16.11
C PRO A 86 -17.67 20.85 -16.95
N PHE A 87 -18.08 19.64 -17.33
CA PHE A 87 -19.30 19.37 -18.12
C PHE A 87 -20.53 19.10 -17.25
N VAL A 88 -20.33 18.56 -16.06
CA VAL A 88 -21.42 18.18 -15.14
C VAL A 88 -21.77 19.30 -14.16
N ALA A 89 -20.80 20.13 -13.78
CA ALA A 89 -21.00 21.18 -12.80
C ALA A 89 -21.94 22.29 -13.31
N THR A 90 -23.01 22.57 -12.57
CA THR A 90 -23.92 23.68 -12.81
C THR A 90 -23.29 24.99 -12.33
N GLY A 91 -23.23 26.01 -13.19
CA GLY A 91 -22.57 27.27 -12.88
C GLY A 91 -22.39 28.17 -14.12
N PRO A 92 -21.80 29.37 -13.95
CA PRO A 92 -21.49 30.25 -15.07
C PRO A 92 -20.59 29.53 -16.07
N ARG A 93 -21.03 29.52 -17.33
CA ARG A 93 -20.33 28.85 -18.43
C ARG A 93 -19.40 29.83 -19.11
N THR A 94 -18.18 29.38 -19.35
CA THR A 94 -17.19 30.02 -20.21
C THR A 94 -16.91 29.14 -21.42
N GLU A 95 -16.70 29.76 -22.57
CA GLU A 95 -16.18 29.04 -23.72
C GLU A 95 -14.68 28.82 -23.57
N VAL A 96 -14.27 27.55 -23.56
CA VAL A 96 -12.86 27.15 -23.67
C VAL A 96 -12.78 26.27 -24.91
N LEU A 97 -11.93 26.66 -25.88
CA LEU A 97 -11.73 25.90 -27.13
C LEU A 97 -13.02 25.61 -27.91
N GLY A 98 -14.00 26.52 -27.89
CA GLY A 98 -15.28 26.37 -28.62
C GLY A 98 -16.33 25.49 -27.92
N VAL A 99 -16.10 25.10 -26.67
CA VAL A 99 -17.05 24.32 -25.87
C VAL A 99 -17.44 25.11 -24.62
N ALA A 100 -18.75 25.19 -24.35
CA ALA A 100 -19.28 25.86 -23.17
C ALA A 100 -19.06 24.99 -21.92
N VAL A 101 -18.14 25.43 -21.07
CA VAL A 101 -17.65 24.71 -19.89
C VAL A 101 -17.90 25.52 -18.64
N SER A 102 -18.28 24.87 -17.54
CA SER A 102 -18.49 25.54 -16.25
C SER A 102 -17.17 26.02 -15.64
N GLN A 103 -17.00 27.33 -15.41
CA GLN A 103 -15.82 27.88 -14.70
C GLN A 103 -15.54 27.19 -13.36
N PRO A 104 -16.53 27.05 -12.44
CA PRO A 104 -16.28 26.37 -11.17
C PRO A 104 -15.97 24.88 -11.34
N GLY A 105 -16.49 24.25 -12.40
CA GLY A 105 -16.19 22.86 -12.75
C GLY A 105 -14.76 22.69 -13.30
N LEU A 106 -14.26 23.65 -14.07
CA LEU A 106 -12.87 23.68 -14.55
C LEU A 106 -11.89 23.79 -13.38
N ASP A 107 -12.10 24.76 -12.48
CA ASP A 107 -11.25 24.96 -11.31
C ASP A 107 -11.28 23.74 -10.38
N ALA A 108 -12.46 23.15 -10.17
CA ALA A 108 -12.61 21.94 -9.36
C ALA A 108 -11.93 20.73 -10.01
N GLY A 109 -12.08 20.55 -11.32
CA GLY A 109 -11.43 19.48 -12.08
C GLY A 109 -9.91 19.59 -12.03
N LEU A 110 -9.35 20.76 -12.32
CA LEU A 110 -7.90 20.97 -12.27
C LEU A 110 -7.35 20.80 -10.85
N ALA A 111 -8.03 21.32 -9.83
CA ALA A 111 -7.63 21.11 -8.45
C ALA A 111 -7.68 19.63 -8.05
N LEU A 112 -8.70 18.88 -8.51
CA LEU A 112 -8.82 17.44 -8.27
C LEU A 112 -7.68 16.66 -8.93
N LEU A 113 -7.35 16.97 -10.19
CA LEU A 113 -6.21 16.38 -10.90
C LEU A 113 -4.92 16.61 -10.13
N VAL A 114 -4.60 17.88 -9.83
CA VAL A 114 -3.31 18.20 -9.21
C VAL A 114 -3.18 17.57 -7.82
N LYS A 115 -4.23 17.67 -6.97
CA LYS A 115 -4.22 17.05 -5.64
C LYS A 115 -4.14 15.53 -5.73
N GLY A 116 -4.90 14.94 -6.67
CA GLY A 116 -4.90 13.51 -6.97
C GLY A 116 -3.51 13.02 -7.38
N SER A 117 -2.92 13.63 -8.41
CA SER A 117 -1.61 13.28 -8.93
C SER A 117 -0.51 13.39 -7.88
N LEU A 118 -0.49 14.48 -7.09
CA LEU A 118 0.47 14.66 -6.00
C LEU A 118 0.33 13.59 -4.91
N GLY A 119 -0.89 13.29 -4.48
CA GLY A 119 -1.16 12.27 -3.47
C GLY A 119 -0.81 10.86 -3.95
N VAL A 120 -1.21 10.52 -5.18
CA VAL A 120 -0.93 9.24 -5.83
C VAL A 120 0.58 9.06 -5.99
N LEU A 121 1.29 10.07 -6.51
CA LEU A 121 2.74 10.02 -6.69
C LEU A 121 3.48 9.88 -5.35
N ALA A 122 3.06 10.60 -4.31
CA ALA A 122 3.65 10.49 -2.97
C ALA A 122 3.42 9.09 -2.36
N SER A 123 2.20 8.55 -2.48
CA SER A 123 1.86 7.19 -2.02
C SER A 123 2.66 6.12 -2.77
N LEU A 124 2.77 6.24 -4.10
CA LEU A 124 3.58 5.37 -4.94
C LEU A 124 5.06 5.42 -4.56
N THR A 125 5.58 6.60 -4.23
CA THR A 125 6.97 6.77 -3.78
C THR A 125 7.21 6.06 -2.45
N LEU A 126 6.27 6.15 -1.50
CA LEU A 126 6.36 5.41 -0.24
C LEU A 126 6.34 3.89 -0.50
N ALA A 127 5.36 3.42 -1.30
CA ALA A 127 5.20 2.00 -1.64
C ALA A 127 6.39 1.42 -2.39
N ALA A 128 7.04 2.22 -3.24
CA ALA A 128 8.25 1.82 -3.95
C ALA A 128 9.46 1.75 -3.03
N THR A 129 9.57 2.61 -2.00
CA THR A 129 10.79 2.75 -1.19
C THR A 129 10.73 2.07 0.18
N THR A 130 9.58 1.52 0.58
CA THR A 130 9.37 0.97 1.92
C THR A 130 8.66 -0.38 1.84
N GLU A 131 9.19 -1.40 2.50
CA GLU A 131 8.57 -2.72 2.55
C GLU A 131 7.35 -2.74 3.50
N ALA A 132 6.41 -3.65 3.26
CA ALA A 132 5.24 -3.82 4.12
C ALA A 132 5.63 -4.12 5.59
N THR A 133 6.70 -4.89 5.81
CA THR A 133 7.18 -5.18 7.17
C THR A 133 7.70 -3.94 7.89
N ASP A 134 8.36 -3.03 7.15
CA ASP A 134 8.85 -1.76 7.69
C ASP A 134 7.72 -0.78 7.95
N VAL A 135 6.67 -0.76 7.12
CA VAL A 135 5.45 0.00 7.39
C VAL A 135 4.83 -0.43 8.72
N LEU A 136 4.71 -1.73 8.98
CA LEU A 136 4.19 -2.25 10.25
C LEU A 136 5.05 -1.83 11.45
N ARG A 137 6.38 -1.92 11.34
CA ARG A 137 7.31 -1.40 12.36
C ARG A 137 7.12 0.12 12.56
N GLY A 138 6.87 0.84 11.48
CA GLY A 138 6.58 2.27 11.48
C GLY A 138 5.30 2.60 12.26
N LEU A 139 4.22 1.87 12.00
CA LEU A 139 2.94 2.01 12.71
C LEU A 139 3.08 1.73 14.21
N ARG A 140 3.86 0.71 14.59
CA ARG A 140 4.14 0.44 16.02
C ARG A 140 4.87 1.59 16.70
N ARG A 141 5.85 2.21 16.03
CA ARG A 141 6.55 3.40 16.54
C ARG A 141 5.65 4.63 16.63
N LEU A 142 4.63 4.72 15.78
CA LEU A 142 3.59 5.76 15.84
C LEU A 142 2.55 5.53 16.94
N ARG A 143 2.74 4.51 17.80
CA ARG A 143 1.83 4.13 18.90
C ARG A 143 0.43 3.71 18.44
N VAL A 144 0.32 3.13 17.25
CA VAL A 144 -0.89 2.40 16.84
C VAL A 144 -1.07 1.20 17.80
N PRO A 145 -2.31 0.86 18.22
CA PRO A 145 -2.54 -0.25 19.14
C PRO A 145 -1.92 -1.56 18.66
N GLU A 146 -1.22 -2.26 19.56
CA GLU A 146 -0.45 -3.48 19.23
C GLU A 146 -1.31 -4.55 18.55
N LEU A 147 -2.57 -4.68 18.98
CA LEU A 147 -3.54 -5.61 18.37
C LEU A 147 -3.73 -5.35 16.87
N VAL A 148 -3.84 -4.08 16.46
CA VAL A 148 -4.03 -3.71 15.05
C VAL A 148 -2.78 -4.03 14.24
N VAL A 149 -1.61 -3.67 14.78
CA VAL A 149 -0.31 -3.96 14.13
C VAL A 149 -0.09 -5.46 14.00
N GLN A 150 -0.46 -6.24 15.01
CA GLN A 150 -0.38 -7.69 15.02
C GLN A 150 -1.31 -8.33 14.00
N ILE A 151 -2.59 -7.93 13.96
CA ILE A 151 -3.53 -8.43 12.95
C ILE A 151 -2.99 -8.12 11.55
N ALA A 152 -2.50 -6.90 11.32
CA ALA A 152 -1.88 -6.52 10.06
C ALA A 152 -0.61 -7.32 9.73
N GLY A 153 0.23 -7.61 10.72
CA GLY A 153 1.39 -8.50 10.57
C GLY A 153 1.01 -9.92 10.17
N PHE A 154 -0.04 -10.48 10.78
CA PHE A 154 -0.59 -11.76 10.37
C PHE A 154 -1.18 -11.69 8.96
N MET A 155 -1.91 -10.63 8.60
CA MET A 155 -2.42 -10.44 7.24
C MET A 155 -1.29 -10.46 6.22
N VAL A 156 -0.20 -9.71 6.42
CA VAL A 156 0.96 -9.70 5.52
C VAL A 156 1.58 -11.11 5.37
N ARG A 157 1.77 -11.81 6.50
CA ARG A 157 2.36 -13.17 6.48
C ARG A 157 1.44 -14.21 5.82
N TYR A 158 0.14 -14.16 6.09
CA TYR A 158 -0.81 -15.15 5.57
C TYR A 158 -1.31 -14.83 4.17
N LEU A 159 -1.13 -13.60 3.67
CA LEU A 159 -1.48 -13.25 2.30
C LEU A 159 -0.72 -14.11 1.28
N GLU A 160 0.58 -14.32 1.47
CA GLU A 160 1.39 -15.17 0.57
C GLU A 160 0.95 -16.63 0.62
N VAL A 161 0.57 -17.09 1.81
CA VAL A 161 0.06 -18.44 2.03
C VAL A 161 -1.27 -18.66 1.31
N VAL A 162 -2.22 -17.74 1.49
CA VAL A 162 -3.57 -17.81 0.91
C VAL A 162 -3.51 -17.66 -0.60
N THR A 163 -2.69 -16.73 -1.12
CA THR A 163 -2.50 -16.58 -2.57
C THR A 163 -1.82 -17.80 -3.20
N GLY A 164 -0.87 -18.44 -2.52
CA GLY A 164 -0.27 -19.69 -2.95
C GLY A 164 -1.27 -20.86 -2.98
N GLU A 165 -2.17 -20.95 -2.00
CA GLU A 165 -3.25 -21.94 -2.01
C GLU A 165 -4.27 -21.69 -3.12
N MET A 166 -4.73 -20.44 -3.25
CA MET A 166 -5.61 -20.02 -4.33
C MET A 166 -5.01 -20.34 -5.71
N GLY A 167 -3.72 -20.06 -5.92
CA GLY A 167 -3.01 -20.39 -7.15
C GLY A 167 -3.05 -21.89 -7.49
N ARG A 168 -2.79 -22.75 -6.50
CA ARG A 168 -2.88 -24.22 -6.69
C ARG A 168 -4.30 -24.68 -7.01
N MET A 169 -5.29 -24.12 -6.34
CA MET A 169 -6.71 -24.43 -6.60
C MET A 169 -7.14 -23.99 -8.00
N LEU A 170 -6.72 -22.80 -8.45
CA LEU A 170 -6.99 -22.30 -9.79
C LEU A 170 -6.31 -23.16 -10.87
N THR A 171 -5.07 -23.61 -10.66
CA THR A 171 -4.40 -24.54 -11.59
C THR A 171 -5.15 -25.86 -11.68
N ALA A 172 -5.54 -26.46 -10.54
CA ALA A 172 -6.31 -27.71 -10.54
C ALA A 172 -7.69 -27.56 -11.22
N MET A 173 -8.35 -26.42 -11.03
CA MET A 173 -9.62 -26.09 -11.69
C MET A 173 -9.46 -26.05 -13.22
N ARG A 174 -8.42 -25.37 -13.72
CA ARG A 174 -8.12 -25.30 -15.15
C ARG A 174 -7.79 -26.66 -15.74
N SER A 175 -7.06 -27.52 -15.02
CA SER A 175 -6.78 -28.90 -15.45
C SER A 175 -8.04 -29.77 -15.58
N ARG A 176 -9.13 -29.42 -14.88
CA ARG A 176 -10.43 -30.10 -14.98
C ARG A 176 -11.34 -29.49 -16.06
N GLY A 177 -10.80 -28.63 -16.94
CA GLY A 177 -11.56 -27.97 -18.00
C GLY A 177 -12.44 -26.79 -17.54
N CYS A 178 -12.34 -26.37 -16.27
CA CYS A 178 -13.07 -25.21 -15.78
C CYS A 178 -12.24 -23.93 -15.99
N ASP A 179 -12.76 -23.00 -16.79
CA ASP A 179 -12.17 -21.68 -16.99
C ASP A 179 -12.77 -20.64 -16.01
N PRO A 180 -11.98 -20.09 -15.07
CA PRO A 180 -12.43 -19.06 -14.13
C PRO A 180 -12.94 -17.76 -14.79
N ARG A 181 -12.55 -17.48 -16.04
CA ARG A 181 -12.98 -16.27 -16.76
C ARG A 181 -14.37 -16.39 -17.35
N SER A 182 -14.86 -17.60 -17.55
CA SER A 182 -16.18 -17.83 -18.12
C SER A 182 -17.26 -17.73 -17.04
N PRO A 183 -18.34 -16.94 -17.24
CA PRO A 183 -19.44 -16.86 -16.28
C PRO A 183 -20.13 -18.22 -16.04
N ARG A 184 -20.04 -19.14 -17.01
CA ARG A 184 -20.56 -20.51 -16.88
C ARG A 184 -19.92 -21.29 -15.74
N HIS A 185 -18.67 -20.98 -15.37
CA HIS A 185 -17.94 -21.67 -14.32
C HIS A 185 -17.90 -20.92 -12.98
N TRP A 186 -18.63 -19.81 -12.84
CA TRP A 186 -18.73 -19.07 -11.58
C TRP A 186 -19.22 -19.91 -10.39
N PRO A 187 -20.16 -20.87 -10.54
CA PRO A 187 -20.53 -21.75 -9.43
C PRO A 187 -19.35 -22.61 -8.93
N THR A 188 -18.47 -23.05 -9.84
CA THR A 188 -17.26 -23.81 -9.49
C THR A 188 -16.20 -22.91 -8.83
N LEU A 189 -16.07 -21.67 -9.31
CA LEU A 189 -15.24 -20.65 -8.68
C LEU A 189 -15.71 -20.34 -7.25
N ALA A 190 -17.01 -20.13 -7.06
CA ALA A 190 -17.61 -19.87 -5.75
C ALA A 190 -17.36 -21.03 -4.77
N ARG A 191 -17.55 -22.28 -5.20
CA ARG A 191 -17.22 -23.47 -4.38
C ARG A 191 -15.74 -23.51 -3.98
N SER A 192 -14.85 -23.13 -4.90
CA SER A 192 -13.41 -23.08 -4.62
C SER A 192 -13.06 -21.97 -3.63
N LEU A 193 -13.68 -20.78 -3.75
CA LEU A 193 -13.51 -19.70 -2.80
C LEU A 193 -14.05 -20.06 -1.41
N GLY A 194 -15.20 -20.74 -1.35
CA GLY A 194 -15.76 -21.25 -0.10
C GLY A 194 -14.83 -22.27 0.58
N ALA A 195 -14.27 -23.21 -0.19
CA ALA A 195 -13.28 -24.14 0.34
C ALA A 195 -12.01 -23.44 0.83
N LEU A 196 -11.53 -22.41 0.13
CA LEU A 196 -10.39 -21.61 0.56
C LEU A 196 -10.67 -20.86 1.88
N PHE A 197 -11.89 -20.33 2.04
CA PHE A 197 -12.32 -19.66 3.27
C PHE A 197 -12.30 -20.61 4.46
N VAL A 198 -12.95 -21.78 4.34
CA VAL A 198 -12.99 -22.79 5.43
C VAL A 198 -11.58 -23.22 5.82
N ARG A 199 -10.71 -23.54 4.85
CA ARG A 199 -9.33 -23.92 5.13
C ARG A 199 -8.51 -22.82 5.78
N SER A 200 -8.74 -21.56 5.39
CA SER A 200 -8.08 -20.40 5.99
C SER A 200 -8.53 -20.20 7.44
N TYR A 201 -9.81 -20.40 7.72
CA TYR A 201 -10.38 -20.35 9.08
C TYR A 201 -9.80 -21.45 9.97
N GLU A 202 -9.88 -22.72 9.55
CA GLU A 202 -9.31 -23.86 10.29
C GLU A 202 -7.79 -23.71 10.51
N ARG A 203 -7.09 -23.10 9.56
CA ARG A 203 -5.67 -22.77 9.72
C ARG A 203 -5.46 -21.69 10.77
N GLY A 204 -6.28 -20.65 10.78
CA GLY A 204 -6.25 -19.59 11.78
C GLY A 204 -6.44 -20.15 13.20
N GLU A 205 -7.41 -21.05 13.38
CA GLU A 205 -7.66 -21.74 14.64
C GLU A 205 -6.46 -22.60 15.08
N ARG A 206 -5.91 -23.43 14.18
CA ARG A 206 -4.70 -24.22 14.48
C ARG A 206 -3.51 -23.35 14.87
N VAL A 207 -3.33 -22.20 14.22
CA VAL A 207 -2.26 -21.25 14.55
C VAL A 207 -2.50 -20.62 15.91
N HIS A 208 -3.73 -20.21 16.20
CA HIS A 208 -4.08 -19.62 17.49
C HIS A 208 -3.85 -20.62 18.64
N LEU A 209 -4.30 -21.86 18.50
CA LEU A 209 -4.05 -22.92 19.49
C LEU A 209 -2.54 -23.16 19.69
N ALA A 210 -1.75 -23.16 18.60
CA ALA A 210 -0.29 -23.27 18.68
C ALA A 210 0.40 -22.04 19.30
N MET A 211 -0.22 -20.87 19.21
CA MET A 211 0.26 -19.67 19.90
C MET A 211 0.00 -19.77 21.39
N VAL A 212 -1.23 -20.15 21.78
CA VAL A 212 -1.62 -20.34 23.19
C VAL A 212 -0.73 -21.39 23.86
N SER A 213 -0.46 -22.52 23.20
CA SER A 213 0.43 -23.57 23.73
C SER A 213 1.89 -23.12 23.91
N ARG A 214 2.32 -22.07 23.20
CA ARG A 214 3.64 -21.43 23.36
C ARG A 214 3.65 -20.26 24.34
N GLY A 215 2.57 -20.08 25.11
CA GLY A 215 2.47 -19.02 26.12
C GLY A 215 2.08 -17.65 25.57
N TYR A 216 1.29 -17.60 24.49
CA TYR A 216 0.80 -16.33 23.96
C TYR A 216 -0.12 -15.61 24.96
N THR A 217 0.29 -14.43 25.40
CA THR A 217 -0.43 -13.58 26.39
C THR A 217 -1.16 -12.41 25.75
N GLY A 218 -1.45 -12.45 24.44
CA GLY A 218 -2.03 -11.33 23.71
C GLY A 218 -1.01 -10.40 23.05
N THR A 219 0.29 -10.68 23.20
CA THR A 219 1.38 -9.93 22.55
C THR A 219 2.34 -10.89 21.86
N LEU A 220 2.84 -10.52 20.68
CA LEU A 220 3.88 -11.30 19.97
C LEU A 220 5.26 -10.84 20.44
N PRO A 221 6.19 -11.77 20.74
CA PRO A 221 7.59 -11.43 20.99
C PRO A 221 8.18 -10.66 19.81
N THR A 222 8.81 -9.53 20.10
CA THR A 222 9.23 -8.54 19.10
C THR A 222 10.61 -8.85 18.46
N GLY A 223 11.14 -10.04 18.69
CA GLY A 223 12.54 -10.43 18.51
C GLY A 223 13.02 -10.82 17.10
N LEU A 224 12.67 -10.04 16.07
CA LEU A 224 13.36 -10.12 14.77
C LEU A 224 13.69 -8.71 14.24
N ASP A 225 14.38 -7.93 15.07
CA ASP A 225 15.17 -6.78 14.62
C ASP A 225 16.64 -7.25 14.47
N PRO A 226 17.15 -7.48 13.25
CA PRO A 226 18.54 -7.88 13.02
C PRO A 226 19.55 -6.89 13.61
N ARG A 227 19.13 -5.64 13.88
CA ARG A 227 19.98 -4.59 14.44
C ARG A 227 20.09 -4.61 15.97
N SER A 228 19.23 -5.35 16.65
CA SER A 228 19.29 -5.50 18.11
C SER A 228 20.40 -6.47 18.57
N ARG A 229 20.91 -7.33 17.69
CA ARG A 229 21.96 -8.31 18.03
C ARG A 229 23.38 -7.75 18.07
N VAL A 230 23.59 -6.47 17.76
CA VAL A 230 24.95 -5.85 17.79
C VAL A 230 25.32 -5.35 19.20
N GLY A 231 24.40 -5.37 20.18
CA GLY A 231 24.64 -4.85 21.54
C GLY A 231 24.82 -5.89 22.66
N GLU A 232 24.32 -7.11 22.51
CA GLU A 232 24.32 -8.12 23.59
C GLU A 232 25.37 -9.21 23.38
N GLY A 233 26.61 -8.77 23.17
CA GLY A 233 27.81 -9.61 23.26
C GLY A 233 28.52 -9.39 24.59
N ARG A 234 27.87 -9.64 25.73
CA ARG A 234 28.56 -9.77 27.01
C ARG A 234 28.00 -10.96 27.78
N ALA A 235 28.70 -12.08 27.65
CA ALA A 235 28.48 -13.27 28.44
C ALA A 235 28.50 -12.93 29.94
N PRO A 236 27.51 -13.38 30.74
CA PRO A 236 27.68 -13.42 32.18
C PRO A 236 28.74 -14.48 32.49
N GLY A 237 29.83 -14.02 33.07
CA GLY A 237 30.94 -14.86 33.50
C GLY A 237 30.49 -15.97 34.44
N ALA A 238 31.15 -17.11 34.30
CA ALA A 238 31.21 -18.15 35.31
C ALA A 238 31.56 -17.57 36.68
N ARG A 239 30.72 -17.83 37.69
CA ARG A 239 31.12 -17.95 39.11
C ARG A 239 30.25 -18.97 39.83
N VAL A 240 30.91 -20.07 40.21
CA VAL A 240 30.87 -20.78 41.50
C VAL A 240 29.51 -21.30 42.00
N ALA A 241 29.33 -22.62 41.88
CA ALA A 241 29.18 -23.56 42.99
C ALA A 241 29.62 -24.95 42.52
#